data_AF-N9MSN7-F1
#
_entry.id   AF-N9MSN7-F1
#
_cell.length_a   1.000
_cell.length_b   1.000
_cell.length_c   1.000
_cell.angle_alpha   90.00
_cell.angle_beta   90.00
_cell.angle_gamma   90.00
#
_symmetry.space_group_name_H-M   'P 1'
#
loop_
_entity.id
_entity.type
_entity.pdbx_description
1 polymer ?
#
loop_
_entity_poly.entity_id
_entity_poly.type
_entity_poly.pdbx_seq_one_letter_code
_entity_poly.pdbx_strand_id
1 'polypeptide(L)'
;MQEETSDNVSVELLSFNNLSLEGYPLVLDNYQRAYVWGVDKVIQLLNDLLSFIQESEDEDAYYMGTLLLHKKIGEKQKVLCVIDGQQRLTSLAVLYWLLNKQLPTHIQFSFRSSRSMVNVQQAKQTIQHWLAENNLEIDKLLGVFDRLRFTVIIVTREDLAFTFFDTQNNRGVPLGSTDLLKSFHLRAIHSDDAQIDELLQSHCASRWEKVQVQGELGKLSSNHDFAPELFHYYLWRARNWTGNEVVELESKDEMLSHFGERTKITKLGEVILYPAGANQWGQSLRLTHNNDFYLTPASQQFGVQSAYLPFGLRQPISRGVGFFLYAEKYAVMLSLLLYKPSRDLEIQAVQQFYNDVVKTLSNYLQSLVRLCLLVYCDRLGSNGLLRFTLWLDHRIGGIRLSQDDIRRETPIKFLRDPKRNLLDVIASAYQCDDVIDFLKQVDVSKTYSSNEGWVKHIKSNRRVQERYVAAIAKYYRIESLEQKTAECIERSVESQLSNQKKQIDSRFKGAAHV
;
A
#
# COMPACT_ATOMS: atom_id res chain seq x y z
N MET A 1 -31.80 -39.61 21.43
CA MET A 1 -30.96 -38.45 21.06
C MET A 1 -30.47 -38.69 19.66
N GLN A 2 -31.16 -38.13 18.67
CA GLN A 2 -30.73 -38.17 17.28
C GLN A 2 -29.49 -37.29 17.15
N GLU A 3 -28.42 -37.83 16.58
CA GLU A 3 -27.28 -37.05 16.09
C GLU A 3 -27.80 -36.12 14.98
N GLU A 4 -27.89 -34.82 15.26
CA GLU A 4 -28.00 -33.81 14.20
C GLU A 4 -26.73 -33.92 13.35
N THR A 5 -26.88 -34.48 12.15
CA THR A 5 -25.90 -34.32 11.06
C THR A 5 -25.79 -32.82 10.79
N SER A 6 -24.82 -32.16 11.41
CA SER A 6 -24.56 -30.74 11.16
C SER A 6 -23.97 -30.62 9.76
N ASP A 7 -24.83 -30.41 8.75
CA ASP A 7 -24.36 -30.00 7.44
C ASP A 7 -23.60 -28.69 7.62
N ASN A 8 -22.28 -28.75 7.42
CA ASN A 8 -21.39 -27.59 7.56
C ASN A 8 -21.69 -26.50 6.51
N VAL A 9 -22.50 -26.81 5.51
CA VAL A 9 -22.90 -25.95 4.40
C VAL A 9 -24.38 -26.19 4.07
N SER A 10 -25.19 -25.15 4.00
CA SER A 10 -26.53 -25.18 3.40
C SER A 10 -26.60 -24.22 2.21
N VAL A 11 -27.46 -24.54 1.23
CA VAL A 11 -27.68 -23.70 0.05
C VAL A 11 -29.18 -23.55 -0.18
N GLU A 12 -29.65 -22.30 -0.19
CA GLU A 12 -31.07 -21.97 -0.31
C GLU A 12 -31.30 -20.84 -1.33
N LEU A 13 -32.48 -20.78 -1.92
CA LEU A 13 -32.89 -19.66 -2.78
C LEU A 13 -33.83 -18.76 -1.99
N LEU A 14 -33.38 -17.55 -1.65
CA LEU A 14 -34.12 -16.63 -0.77
C LEU A 14 -34.47 -15.33 -1.47
N SER A 15 -35.58 -14.72 -1.05
CA SER A 15 -35.92 -13.33 -1.42
C SER A 15 -35.14 -12.33 -0.58
N PHE A 16 -35.02 -11.08 -1.04
CA PHE A 16 -34.37 -10.02 -0.26
C PHE A 16 -35.00 -9.87 1.14
N ASN A 17 -36.33 -9.88 1.21
CA ASN A 17 -37.05 -9.72 2.48
C ASN A 17 -36.89 -10.90 3.44
N ASN A 18 -36.54 -12.09 2.92
CA ASN A 18 -36.38 -13.32 3.70
C ASN A 18 -34.90 -13.68 3.95
N LEU A 19 -33.96 -12.74 3.77
CA LEU A 19 -32.54 -13.02 3.99
C LEU A 19 -32.20 -13.33 5.46
N SER A 20 -33.01 -12.89 6.45
CA SER A 20 -32.87 -13.35 7.85
C SER A 20 -33.42 -14.76 8.04
N LEU A 21 -32.62 -15.76 7.74
CA LEU A 21 -32.93 -17.13 8.11
C LEU A 21 -32.88 -17.31 9.62
N GLU A 22 -33.86 -18.08 10.15
CA GLU A 22 -34.02 -18.34 11.58
C GLU A 22 -34.12 -17.06 12.46
N GLY A 23 -34.46 -15.91 11.86
CA GLY A 23 -34.53 -14.63 12.56
C GLY A 23 -33.17 -13.99 12.88
N TYR A 24 -32.08 -14.50 12.33
CA TYR A 24 -30.75 -13.92 12.56
C TYR A 24 -30.50 -12.71 11.65
N PRO A 25 -30.04 -11.57 12.19
CA PRO A 25 -29.71 -10.42 11.37
C PRO A 25 -28.41 -10.65 10.60
N LEU A 26 -28.34 -10.04 9.41
CA LEU A 26 -27.13 -9.96 8.61
C LEU A 26 -26.23 -8.85 9.13
N VAL A 27 -24.96 -9.17 9.37
CA VAL A 27 -23.94 -8.25 9.87
C VAL A 27 -22.69 -8.27 9.00
N LEU A 28 -21.88 -7.22 9.10
CA LEU A 28 -20.55 -7.17 8.47
C LEU A 28 -19.49 -7.48 9.52
N ASP A 29 -18.57 -8.39 9.21
CA ASP A 29 -17.42 -8.68 10.07
C ASP A 29 -16.22 -7.77 9.74
N ASN A 30 -15.21 -7.71 10.62
CA ASN A 30 -14.06 -6.80 10.51
C ASN A 30 -13.16 -7.06 9.30
N TYR A 31 -13.16 -8.30 8.80
CA TYR A 31 -12.39 -8.67 7.62
C TYR A 31 -13.06 -8.28 6.30
N GLN A 32 -14.31 -7.77 6.33
CA GLN A 32 -14.97 -7.29 5.12
C GLN A 32 -14.27 -6.06 4.55
N ARG A 33 -14.26 -5.98 3.22
CA ARG A 33 -13.70 -4.82 2.52
C ARG A 33 -14.61 -3.60 2.68
N ALA A 34 -14.05 -2.43 2.42
CA ALA A 34 -14.86 -1.23 2.36
C ALA A 34 -15.92 -1.33 1.26
N TYR A 35 -17.03 -0.62 1.41
CA TYR A 35 -17.94 -0.36 0.30
C TYR A 35 -17.21 0.53 -0.73
N VAL A 36 -17.09 0.05 -1.98
CA VAL A 36 -16.27 0.66 -3.05
C VAL A 36 -17.02 0.84 -4.36
N TRP A 37 -18.30 0.48 -4.44
CA TRP A 37 -19.10 0.78 -5.61
C TRP A 37 -19.20 2.29 -5.83
N GLY A 38 -18.63 2.74 -6.95
CA GLY A 38 -18.76 4.11 -7.44
C GLY A 38 -20.07 4.33 -8.21
N VAL A 39 -20.23 5.55 -8.71
CA VAL A 39 -21.42 6.03 -9.42
C VAL A 39 -21.87 5.07 -10.53
N ASP A 40 -20.94 4.63 -11.39
CA ASP A 40 -21.25 3.79 -12.54
C ASP A 40 -21.90 2.46 -12.15
N LYS A 41 -21.41 1.81 -11.09
CA LYS A 41 -21.95 0.53 -10.60
C LYS A 41 -23.30 0.68 -9.92
N VAL A 42 -23.50 1.78 -9.21
CA VAL A 42 -24.79 2.10 -8.60
C VAL A 42 -25.83 2.37 -9.69
N ILE A 43 -25.50 3.19 -10.69
CA ILE A 43 -26.39 3.47 -11.83
C ILE A 43 -26.68 2.20 -12.62
N GLN A 44 -25.67 1.36 -12.85
CA GLN A 44 -25.86 0.07 -13.52
C GLN A 44 -26.91 -0.78 -12.79
N LEU A 45 -26.79 -0.96 -11.46
CA LEU A 45 -27.78 -1.69 -10.67
C LEU A 45 -29.19 -1.09 -10.82
N LEU A 46 -29.33 0.23 -10.74
CA LEU A 46 -30.63 0.90 -10.83
C LEU A 46 -31.27 0.73 -12.21
N ASN A 47 -30.49 0.88 -13.28
CA ASN A 47 -30.95 0.68 -14.64
C ASN A 47 -31.37 -0.78 -14.87
N ASP A 48 -30.60 -1.75 -14.38
CA ASP A 48 -30.92 -3.17 -14.50
C ASP A 48 -32.26 -3.49 -13.80
N LEU A 49 -32.49 -2.93 -12.61
CA LEU A 49 -33.75 -3.07 -11.88
C LEU A 49 -34.92 -2.38 -12.61
N LEU A 50 -34.68 -1.21 -13.19
CA LEU A 50 -35.71 -0.49 -13.94
C LEU A 50 -36.13 -1.25 -15.19
N SER A 51 -35.16 -1.69 -16.00
CA SER A 51 -35.42 -2.53 -17.17
C SER A 51 -36.20 -3.78 -16.80
N PHE A 52 -35.81 -4.45 -15.70
CA PHE A 52 -36.57 -5.58 -15.19
C PHE A 52 -38.03 -5.21 -14.88
N ILE A 53 -38.28 -4.15 -14.11
CA ILE A 53 -39.64 -3.71 -13.77
C ILE A 53 -40.48 -3.41 -15.03
N GLN A 54 -39.87 -2.89 -16.10
CA GLN A 54 -40.56 -2.53 -17.34
C GLN A 54 -40.83 -3.71 -18.28
N GLU A 55 -39.95 -4.72 -18.27
CA GLU A 55 -39.95 -5.81 -19.25
C GLU A 55 -40.54 -7.13 -18.73
N SER A 56 -40.81 -7.24 -17.43
CA SER A 56 -41.20 -8.50 -16.78
C SER A 56 -42.61 -8.47 -16.19
N GLU A 57 -43.23 -9.64 -16.10
CA GLU A 57 -44.53 -9.83 -15.45
C GLU A 57 -44.37 -9.87 -13.92
N ASP A 58 -45.42 -9.56 -13.15
CA ASP A 58 -45.33 -9.43 -11.68
C ASP A 58 -44.86 -10.71 -10.97
N GLU A 59 -44.98 -11.88 -11.60
CA GLU A 59 -44.51 -13.18 -11.07
C GLU A 59 -43.02 -13.45 -11.32
N ASP A 60 -42.38 -12.72 -12.24
CA ASP A 60 -40.99 -12.95 -12.59
C ASP A 60 -40.06 -12.58 -11.43
N ALA A 61 -38.97 -13.33 -11.29
CA ALA A 61 -37.94 -13.10 -10.29
C ALA A 61 -36.64 -12.56 -10.90
N TYR A 62 -36.06 -11.53 -10.28
CA TYR A 62 -34.75 -11.02 -10.68
C TYR A 62 -33.64 -11.70 -9.89
N TYR A 63 -32.74 -12.40 -10.58
CA TYR A 63 -31.63 -13.09 -9.93
C TYR A 63 -30.47 -12.14 -9.64
N MET A 64 -30.27 -11.84 -8.35
CA MET A 64 -29.22 -10.95 -7.88
C MET A 64 -27.86 -11.64 -7.68
N GLY A 65 -27.77 -12.95 -7.93
CA GLY A 65 -26.55 -13.75 -7.77
C GLY A 65 -26.43 -14.45 -6.41
N THR A 66 -25.21 -14.93 -6.12
CA THR A 66 -24.91 -15.69 -4.90
C THR A 66 -24.55 -14.79 -3.72
N LEU A 67 -25.01 -15.14 -2.52
CA LEU A 67 -24.54 -14.60 -1.24
C LEU A 67 -23.87 -15.71 -0.45
N LEU A 68 -22.74 -15.39 0.19
CA LEU A 68 -22.05 -16.31 1.09
C LEU A 68 -22.15 -15.74 2.51
N LEU A 69 -22.76 -16.51 3.41
CA LEU A 69 -23.02 -16.13 4.80
C LEU A 69 -22.33 -17.11 5.74
N HIS A 70 -21.75 -16.59 6.82
CA HIS A 70 -21.21 -17.39 7.91
C HIS A 70 -22.11 -17.27 9.14
N LYS A 71 -22.65 -18.40 9.60
CA LYS A 71 -23.47 -18.48 10.81
C LYS A 71 -22.56 -18.38 12.04
N LYS A 72 -22.58 -17.22 12.70
CA LYS A 72 -21.78 -16.95 13.89
C LYS A 72 -22.66 -16.97 15.13
N ILE A 73 -22.35 -17.87 16.05
CA ILE A 73 -23.03 -18.00 17.34
C ILE A 73 -22.25 -17.15 18.35
N GLY A 74 -22.64 -15.88 18.51
CA GLY A 74 -22.06 -15.00 19.54
C GLY A 74 -22.73 -15.21 20.90
N GLU A 75 -22.06 -14.77 21.97
CA GLU A 75 -22.58 -14.87 23.34
C GLU A 75 -23.92 -14.15 23.55
N LYS A 76 -24.16 -13.05 22.80
CA LYS A 76 -25.33 -12.17 22.96
C LYS A 76 -26.44 -12.41 21.94
N GLN A 77 -26.08 -12.78 20.71
CA GLN A 77 -27.03 -13.06 19.63
C GLN A 77 -26.36 -13.91 18.55
N LYS A 78 -27.17 -14.74 17.88
CA LYS A 78 -26.79 -15.45 16.66
C LYS A 78 -26.95 -14.51 15.47
N VAL A 79 -25.95 -14.45 14.59
CA VAL A 79 -25.90 -13.55 13.44
C VAL A 79 -25.42 -14.26 12.18
N LEU A 80 -25.77 -13.71 11.02
CA LEU A 80 -25.24 -14.13 9.73
C LEU A 80 -24.21 -13.11 9.25
N CYS A 81 -22.93 -13.43 9.36
CA CYS A 81 -21.85 -12.58 8.86
C CYS A 81 -21.81 -12.68 7.32
N VAL A 82 -21.95 -11.55 6.63
CA VAL A 82 -21.83 -11.51 5.17
C VAL A 82 -20.37 -11.69 4.79
N ILE A 83 -20.07 -12.74 4.02
CA ILE A 83 -18.74 -13.05 3.48
C ILE A 83 -18.61 -12.54 2.04
N ASP A 84 -19.63 -12.77 1.21
CA ASP A 84 -19.71 -12.23 -0.15
C ASP A 84 -21.10 -11.64 -0.44
N GLY A 85 -21.14 -10.64 -1.34
CA GLY A 85 -22.34 -9.92 -1.73
C GLY A 85 -22.58 -8.61 -0.98
N GLN A 86 -21.67 -8.22 -0.07
CA GLN A 86 -21.74 -6.98 0.71
C GLN A 86 -22.06 -5.74 -0.13
N GLN A 87 -21.43 -5.59 -1.30
CA GLN A 87 -21.58 -4.39 -2.12
C GLN A 87 -23.03 -4.24 -2.64
N ARG A 88 -23.59 -5.32 -3.22
CA ARG A 88 -24.98 -5.37 -3.68
C ARG A 88 -25.96 -5.14 -2.53
N LEU A 89 -25.78 -5.85 -1.41
CA LEU A 89 -26.65 -5.72 -0.24
C LEU A 89 -26.62 -4.31 0.34
N THR A 90 -25.45 -3.66 0.36
CA THR A 90 -25.31 -2.28 0.82
C THR A 90 -26.05 -1.32 -0.11
N SER A 91 -25.87 -1.41 -1.43
CA SER A 91 -26.56 -0.54 -2.38
C SER A 91 -28.09 -0.73 -2.33
N LEU A 92 -28.55 -1.99 -2.22
CA LEU A 92 -29.97 -2.31 -2.04
C LEU A 92 -30.52 -1.77 -0.72
N ALA A 93 -29.78 -1.87 0.39
CA ALA A 93 -30.19 -1.32 1.68
C ALA A 93 -30.30 0.21 1.64
N VAL A 94 -29.39 0.90 0.93
CA VAL A 94 -29.48 2.36 0.71
C VAL A 94 -30.70 2.73 -0.12
N LEU A 95 -30.97 1.99 -1.21
CA LEU A 95 -32.17 2.18 -2.03
C LEU A 95 -33.44 1.94 -1.20
N TYR A 96 -33.51 0.84 -0.47
CA TYR A 96 -34.64 0.51 0.40
C TYR A 96 -34.90 1.61 1.43
N TRP A 97 -33.84 2.12 2.08
CA TRP A 97 -33.96 3.23 3.03
C TRP A 97 -34.47 4.51 2.37
N LEU A 98 -34.04 4.82 1.14
CA LEU A 98 -34.53 5.99 0.42
C LEU A 98 -36.03 5.91 0.11
N LEU A 99 -36.54 4.71 -0.16
CA LEU A 99 -37.94 4.46 -0.48
C LEU A 99 -38.82 4.34 0.78
N ASN A 100 -38.41 3.56 1.79
CA ASN A 100 -39.19 3.26 3.00
C ASN A 100 -38.90 4.15 4.22
N LYS A 101 -37.86 4.98 4.17
CA LYS A 101 -37.34 5.79 5.30
C LYS A 101 -36.89 4.98 6.52
N GLN A 102 -36.79 3.66 6.39
CA GLN A 102 -36.28 2.73 7.39
C GLN A 102 -35.37 1.71 6.71
N LEU A 103 -34.39 1.19 7.45
CA LEU A 103 -33.56 0.08 6.96
C LEU A 103 -34.34 -1.24 7.08
N PRO A 104 -34.05 -2.24 6.23
CA PRO A 104 -34.58 -3.59 6.41
C PRO A 104 -34.21 -4.11 7.80
N THR A 105 -35.19 -4.63 8.55
CA THR A 105 -35.00 -5.07 9.95
C THR A 105 -33.96 -6.17 10.10
N HIS A 106 -33.77 -6.98 9.07
CA HIS A 106 -32.79 -8.05 9.00
C HIS A 106 -31.38 -7.60 8.63
N ILE A 107 -31.14 -6.33 8.26
CA ILE A 107 -29.80 -5.82 7.91
C ILE A 107 -29.29 -4.90 9.02
N GLN A 108 -28.23 -5.32 9.70
CA GLN A 108 -27.57 -4.57 10.78
C GLN A 108 -26.11 -4.25 10.42
N PHE A 109 -25.91 -3.63 9.26
CA PHE A 109 -24.57 -3.30 8.78
C PHE A 109 -23.96 -2.13 9.56
N SER A 110 -22.78 -2.36 10.13
CA SER A 110 -21.96 -1.32 10.75
C SER A 110 -20.69 -1.13 9.93
N PHE A 111 -20.51 0.07 9.38
CA PHE A 111 -19.32 0.41 8.61
C PHE A 111 -18.28 1.08 9.51
N ARG A 112 -17.16 0.39 9.73
CA ARG A 112 -16.01 0.94 10.49
C ARG A 112 -15.05 1.75 9.61
N SER A 113 -15.12 1.51 8.30
CA SER A 113 -14.24 2.12 7.31
C SER A 113 -14.70 3.52 6.91
N SER A 114 -13.81 4.50 7.05
CA SER A 114 -14.03 5.88 6.58
C SER A 114 -14.37 5.94 5.09
N ARG A 115 -13.70 5.12 4.27
CA ARG A 115 -13.97 4.99 2.83
C ARG A 115 -15.38 4.49 2.55
N SER A 116 -15.87 3.53 3.34
CA SER A 116 -17.25 3.04 3.21
C SER A 116 -18.26 4.15 3.48
N MET A 117 -18.04 4.96 4.52
CA MET A 117 -18.93 6.07 4.85
C MET A 117 -19.05 7.08 3.71
N VAL A 118 -17.93 7.48 3.13
CA VAL A 118 -17.89 8.39 1.97
C VAL A 118 -18.62 7.79 0.78
N ASN A 119 -18.35 6.52 0.45
CA ASN A 119 -18.94 5.87 -0.71
C ASN A 119 -20.43 5.55 -0.53
N VAL A 120 -20.87 5.22 0.68
CA VAL A 120 -22.30 5.04 1.00
C VAL A 120 -23.04 6.37 0.85
N GLN A 121 -22.44 7.48 1.30
CA GLN A 121 -23.00 8.81 1.09
C GLN A 121 -23.08 9.18 -0.39
N GLN A 122 -22.03 8.87 -1.17
CA GLN A 122 -22.04 9.08 -2.61
C GLN A 122 -23.11 8.22 -3.30
N ALA A 123 -23.23 6.94 -2.95
CA ALA A 123 -24.26 6.06 -3.48
C ALA A 123 -25.67 6.58 -3.17
N LYS A 124 -25.90 7.06 -1.94
CA LYS A 124 -27.17 7.71 -1.57
C LYS A 124 -27.48 8.90 -2.47
N GLN A 125 -26.51 9.80 -2.69
CA GLN A 125 -26.68 10.97 -3.56
C GLN A 125 -26.97 10.55 -5.02
N THR A 126 -26.22 9.57 -5.54
CA THR A 126 -26.43 9.02 -6.88
C THR A 126 -27.83 8.43 -7.04
N ILE A 127 -28.28 7.60 -6.10
CA ILE A 127 -29.62 6.99 -6.14
C ILE A 127 -30.71 8.08 -6.07
N GLN A 128 -30.55 9.08 -5.20
CA GLN A 128 -31.49 10.20 -5.10
C GLN A 128 -31.63 10.97 -6.41
N HIS A 129 -30.51 11.27 -7.07
CA HIS A 129 -30.51 11.97 -8.34
C HIS A 129 -31.19 11.12 -9.43
N TRP A 130 -30.79 9.86 -9.54
CA TRP A 130 -31.37 8.93 -10.50
C TRP A 130 -32.89 8.75 -10.32
N LEU A 131 -33.38 8.65 -9.06
CA LEU A 131 -34.81 8.57 -8.78
C LEU A 131 -35.57 9.82 -9.23
N ALA A 132 -34.96 11.01 -9.08
CA ALA A 132 -35.56 12.27 -9.51
C ALA A 132 -35.63 12.41 -11.04
N GLU A 133 -34.64 11.86 -11.76
CA GLU A 133 -34.59 11.91 -13.22
C GLU A 133 -35.58 10.94 -13.90
N ASN A 134 -35.85 9.79 -13.29
CA ASN A 134 -36.63 8.72 -13.92
C ASN A 134 -38.15 8.75 -13.60
N ASN A 135 -38.61 9.66 -12.72
CA ASN A 135 -40.02 9.89 -12.37
C ASN A 135 -40.85 8.60 -12.18
N LEU A 136 -40.35 7.68 -11.34
CA LEU A 136 -40.91 6.34 -11.16
C LEU A 136 -41.97 6.28 -10.06
N GLU A 137 -42.95 5.39 -10.23
CA GLU A 137 -43.88 5.02 -9.16
C GLU A 137 -43.13 4.27 -8.05
N ILE A 138 -43.03 4.91 -6.88
CA ILE A 138 -42.31 4.37 -5.70
C ILE A 138 -42.82 2.97 -5.32
N ASP A 139 -44.13 2.73 -5.44
CA ASP A 139 -44.75 1.44 -5.10
C ASP A 139 -44.24 0.28 -5.97
N LYS A 140 -44.00 0.52 -7.27
CA LYS A 140 -43.43 -0.48 -8.17
C LYS A 140 -41.98 -0.81 -7.82
N LEU A 141 -41.20 0.22 -7.49
CA LEU A 141 -39.82 0.03 -7.03
C LEU A 141 -39.76 -0.69 -5.68
N LEU A 142 -40.73 -0.46 -4.79
CA LEU A 142 -40.84 -1.19 -3.53
C LEU A 142 -41.18 -2.66 -3.77
N GLY A 143 -42.10 -2.95 -4.70
CA GLY A 143 -42.45 -4.32 -5.08
C GLY A 143 -41.29 -5.13 -5.65
N VAL A 144 -40.25 -4.48 -6.21
CA VAL A 144 -39.08 -5.20 -6.75
C VAL A 144 -38.37 -6.02 -5.68
N PHE A 145 -38.34 -5.57 -4.41
CA PHE A 145 -37.63 -6.26 -3.33
C PHE A 145 -38.22 -7.65 -3.03
N ASP A 146 -39.53 -7.82 -3.22
CA ASP A 146 -40.20 -9.12 -3.10
C ASP A 146 -39.87 -10.08 -4.26
N ARG A 147 -39.36 -9.54 -5.37
CA ARG A 147 -39.03 -10.26 -6.60
C ARG A 147 -37.54 -10.54 -6.75
N LEU A 148 -36.68 -9.87 -5.98
CA LEU A 148 -35.26 -10.18 -5.92
C LEU A 148 -35.03 -11.57 -5.33
N ARG A 149 -34.18 -12.39 -5.98
CA ARG A 149 -33.79 -13.72 -5.51
C ARG A 149 -32.27 -13.86 -5.43
N PHE A 150 -31.79 -14.54 -4.39
CA PHE A 150 -30.39 -14.82 -4.14
C PHE A 150 -30.18 -16.30 -3.89
N THR A 151 -29.11 -16.87 -4.45
CA THR A 151 -28.61 -18.17 -3.96
C THR A 151 -27.78 -17.91 -2.72
N VAL A 152 -28.29 -18.30 -1.55
CA VAL A 152 -27.63 -18.08 -0.26
C VAL A 152 -26.94 -19.36 0.16
N ILE A 153 -25.61 -19.30 0.24
CA ILE A 153 -24.78 -20.36 0.79
C ILE A 153 -24.47 -19.97 2.24
N ILE A 154 -24.82 -20.82 3.18
CA ILE A 154 -24.57 -20.61 4.60
C ILE A 154 -23.57 -21.65 5.04
N VAL A 155 -22.56 -21.22 5.78
CA VAL A 155 -21.60 -22.12 6.39
C VAL A 155 -21.56 -21.89 7.89
N THR A 156 -21.31 -22.94 8.65
CA THR A 156 -21.17 -22.87 10.11
C THR A 156 -19.73 -22.59 10.53
N ARG A 157 -18.76 -23.04 9.72
CA ARG A 157 -17.34 -22.86 9.96
C ARG A 157 -16.76 -21.70 9.15
N GLU A 158 -15.97 -20.90 9.84
CA GLU A 158 -15.34 -19.70 9.26
C GLU A 158 -14.32 -20.03 8.16
N ASP A 159 -13.46 -21.03 8.38
CA ASP A 159 -12.44 -21.46 7.42
C ASP A 159 -13.03 -21.96 6.10
N LEU A 160 -14.17 -22.66 6.19
CA LEU A 160 -14.93 -23.11 5.04
C LEU A 160 -15.53 -21.92 4.28
N ALA A 161 -16.05 -20.91 4.99
CA ALA A 161 -16.55 -19.67 4.41
C ALA A 161 -15.49 -19.01 3.52
N PHE A 162 -14.27 -18.91 4.02
CA PHE A 162 -13.19 -18.32 3.26
C PHE A 162 -12.74 -19.17 2.08
N THR A 163 -12.76 -20.50 2.21
CA THR A 163 -12.48 -21.40 1.07
C THR A 163 -13.52 -21.22 -0.04
N PHE A 164 -14.81 -21.13 0.31
CA PHE A 164 -15.87 -20.81 -0.66
C PHE A 164 -15.69 -19.43 -1.28
N PHE A 165 -15.33 -18.44 -0.48
CA PHE A 165 -15.06 -17.09 -0.98
C PHE A 165 -13.92 -17.06 -2.00
N ASP A 166 -12.77 -17.67 -1.68
CA ASP A 166 -11.61 -17.68 -2.56
C ASP A 166 -11.91 -18.44 -3.87
N THR A 167 -12.67 -19.54 -3.79
CA THR A 167 -13.09 -20.31 -4.98
C THR A 167 -14.14 -19.59 -5.84
N GLN A 168 -15.09 -18.86 -5.24
CA GLN A 168 -16.10 -18.09 -5.99
C GLN A 168 -15.53 -16.82 -6.63
N ASN A 169 -14.60 -16.14 -5.96
CA ASN A 169 -13.93 -14.97 -6.54
C ASN A 169 -13.15 -15.30 -7.81
N ASN A 170 -12.74 -16.56 -8.02
CA ASN A 170 -12.11 -17.00 -9.26
C ASN A 170 -13.08 -17.08 -10.46
N ARG A 171 -14.41 -17.04 -10.23
CA ARG A 171 -15.44 -17.08 -11.29
C ARG A 171 -16.05 -15.69 -11.60
N GLY A 172 -15.93 -14.73 -10.69
CA GLY A 172 -16.46 -13.36 -10.81
C GLY A 172 -15.38 -12.31 -11.14
N VAL A 173 -15.60 -11.04 -10.76
CA VAL A 173 -14.53 -10.02 -10.79
C VAL A 173 -13.52 -10.37 -9.69
N PRO A 174 -12.29 -10.79 -10.04
CA PRO A 174 -11.36 -11.31 -9.05
C PRO A 174 -10.90 -10.20 -8.12
N LEU A 175 -10.83 -10.49 -6.82
CA LEU A 175 -10.23 -9.59 -5.83
C LEU A 175 -8.77 -9.29 -6.18
N GLY A 176 -8.32 -8.08 -5.81
CA GLY A 176 -6.91 -7.76 -5.86
C GLY A 176 -6.09 -8.70 -4.99
N SER A 177 -4.85 -9.00 -5.39
CA SER A 177 -3.92 -9.84 -4.62
C SER A 177 -3.70 -9.29 -3.20
N THR A 178 -3.66 -7.97 -3.05
CA THR A 178 -3.48 -7.30 -1.76
C THR A 178 -4.71 -7.36 -0.86
N ASP A 179 -5.92 -7.39 -1.42
CA ASP A 179 -7.15 -7.59 -0.64
C ASP A 179 -7.20 -9.01 -0.06
N LEU A 180 -6.79 -10.00 -0.84
CA LEU A 180 -6.67 -11.38 -0.36
C LEU A 180 -5.59 -11.51 0.74
N LEU A 181 -4.45 -10.82 0.60
CA LEU A 181 -3.44 -10.77 1.67
C LEU A 181 -4.01 -10.14 2.95
N LYS A 182 -4.76 -9.04 2.83
CA LYS A 182 -5.44 -8.41 3.97
C LYS A 182 -6.34 -9.42 4.68
N SER A 183 -7.24 -10.07 3.95
CA SER A 183 -8.15 -11.07 4.54
C SER A 183 -7.38 -12.24 5.13
N PHE A 184 -6.37 -12.78 4.44
CA PHE A 184 -5.51 -13.85 4.92
C PHE A 184 -4.87 -13.53 6.27
N HIS A 185 -4.36 -12.32 6.45
CA HIS A 185 -3.71 -11.93 7.69
C HIS A 185 -4.69 -11.51 8.79
N LEU A 186 -5.85 -10.93 8.48
CA LEU A 186 -6.88 -10.68 9.49
C LEU A 186 -7.38 -11.99 10.09
N ARG A 187 -7.54 -13.04 9.27
CA ARG A 187 -7.91 -14.39 9.74
C ARG A 187 -6.88 -15.03 10.66
N ALA A 188 -5.61 -14.71 10.48
CA ALA A 188 -4.55 -15.22 11.33
C ALA A 188 -4.52 -14.56 12.72
N ILE A 189 -5.32 -13.52 12.95
CA ILE A 189 -5.51 -12.88 14.26
C ILE A 189 -6.69 -13.57 14.93
N HIS A 190 -6.38 -14.68 15.60
CA HIS A 190 -7.33 -15.47 16.36
C HIS A 190 -6.73 -15.96 17.68
N SER A 191 -7.53 -15.98 18.73
CA SER A 191 -7.20 -16.48 20.06
C SER A 191 -8.44 -17.01 20.78
N ASP A 192 -8.22 -17.53 22.00
CA ASP A 192 -9.31 -17.99 22.88
C ASP A 192 -10.19 -16.83 23.38
N ASP A 193 -9.77 -15.57 23.19
CA ASP A 193 -10.51 -14.36 23.60
C ASP A 193 -11.00 -13.57 22.37
N ALA A 194 -12.30 -13.68 22.10
CA ALA A 194 -12.94 -13.00 20.98
C ALA A 194 -12.87 -11.47 21.05
N GLN A 195 -12.74 -10.87 22.24
CA GLN A 195 -12.63 -9.41 22.37
C GLN A 195 -11.25 -8.92 21.93
N ILE A 196 -10.20 -9.67 22.27
CA ILE A 196 -8.82 -9.37 21.85
C ILE A 196 -8.72 -9.48 20.32
N ASP A 197 -9.31 -10.53 19.74
CA ASP A 197 -9.36 -10.72 18.29
C ASP A 197 -10.02 -9.54 17.60
N GLU A 198 -11.20 -9.12 18.08
CA GLU A 198 -11.94 -7.99 17.51
C GLU A 198 -11.13 -6.69 17.55
N LEU A 199 -10.48 -6.42 18.68
CA LEU A 199 -9.66 -5.22 18.87
C LEU A 199 -8.45 -5.21 17.94
N LEU A 200 -7.71 -6.31 17.87
CA LEU A 200 -6.51 -6.43 17.04
C LEU A 200 -6.85 -6.40 15.54
N GLN A 201 -7.91 -7.10 15.12
CA GLN A 201 -8.39 -7.06 13.74
C GLN A 201 -8.81 -5.63 13.35
N SER A 202 -9.53 -4.92 14.23
CA SER A 202 -9.91 -3.51 14.00
C SER A 202 -8.70 -2.60 13.86
N HIS A 203 -7.70 -2.72 14.74
CA HIS A 203 -6.45 -1.96 14.62
C HIS A 203 -5.70 -2.26 13.32
N CYS A 204 -5.60 -3.53 12.93
CA CYS A 204 -4.95 -3.95 11.70
C CYS A 204 -5.70 -3.46 10.45
N ALA A 205 -7.03 -3.51 10.45
CA ALA A 205 -7.86 -2.99 9.38
C ALA A 205 -7.65 -1.48 9.21
N SER A 206 -7.62 -0.72 10.32
CA SER A 206 -7.32 0.72 10.30
C SER A 206 -5.90 1.02 9.78
N ARG A 207 -4.89 0.23 10.17
CA ARG A 207 -3.52 0.36 9.63
C ARG A 207 -3.49 0.10 8.12
N TRP A 208 -4.23 -0.90 7.65
CA TRP A 208 -4.33 -1.19 6.23
C TRP A 208 -4.93 -0.02 5.45
N GLU A 209 -6.01 0.59 5.94
CA GLU A 209 -6.58 1.79 5.30
C GLU A 209 -5.56 2.93 5.18
N LYS A 210 -4.75 3.14 6.23
CA LYS A 210 -3.64 4.12 6.18
C LYS A 210 -2.62 3.79 5.11
N VAL A 211 -2.35 2.52 4.83
CA VAL A 211 -1.46 2.07 3.74
C VAL A 211 -2.09 2.40 2.38
N GLN A 212 -3.36 2.09 2.19
CA GLN A 212 -4.07 2.28 0.90
C GLN A 212 -4.08 3.75 0.45
N VAL A 213 -4.15 4.70 1.40
CA VAL A 213 -4.16 6.14 1.11
C VAL A 213 -2.77 6.79 0.99
N GLN A 214 -1.67 6.04 1.12
CA GLN A 214 -0.33 6.59 0.87
C GLN A 214 -0.10 6.83 -0.64
N GLY A 215 1.09 7.32 -1.00
CA GLY A 215 1.51 7.54 -2.38
C GLY A 215 1.21 8.97 -2.91
N GLU A 216 1.74 9.27 -4.09
CA GLU A 216 1.59 10.58 -4.75
C GLU A 216 0.13 10.82 -5.18
N LEU A 217 -0.55 9.76 -5.64
CA LEU A 217 -1.92 9.78 -6.15
C LEU A 217 -3.00 9.66 -5.07
N GLY A 218 -2.67 9.21 -3.85
CA GLY A 218 -3.61 9.10 -2.74
C GLY A 218 -4.24 10.45 -2.33
N LYS A 219 -3.64 11.58 -2.73
CA LYS A 219 -4.20 12.93 -2.53
C LYS A 219 -5.14 13.39 -3.65
N LEU A 220 -5.05 12.77 -4.84
CA LEU A 220 -5.67 13.25 -6.07
C LEU A 220 -6.91 12.42 -6.49
N SER A 221 -7.02 11.16 -6.03
CA SER A 221 -8.15 10.30 -6.34
C SER A 221 -8.62 9.54 -5.11
N SER A 222 -9.91 9.66 -4.79
CA SER A 222 -10.60 8.88 -3.75
C SER A 222 -10.63 7.37 -4.04
N ASN A 223 -10.28 6.96 -5.26
CA ASN A 223 -10.29 5.56 -5.69
C ASN A 223 -8.90 4.92 -5.78
N HIS A 224 -7.82 5.66 -5.50
CA HIS A 224 -6.47 5.09 -5.56
C HIS A 224 -6.19 4.18 -4.36
N ASP A 225 -5.68 2.98 -4.63
CA ASP A 225 -5.15 2.05 -3.64
C ASP A 225 -3.65 1.90 -3.86
N PHE A 226 -2.84 2.34 -2.90
CA PHE A 226 -1.39 2.23 -2.94
C PHE A 226 -0.86 0.84 -2.57
N ALA A 227 -1.65 -0.03 -1.94
CA ALA A 227 -1.18 -1.34 -1.50
C ALA A 227 -0.65 -2.20 -2.67
N PRO A 228 -1.33 -2.32 -3.84
CA PRO A 228 -0.77 -3.03 -4.99
C PRO A 228 0.60 -2.48 -5.43
N GLU A 229 0.77 -1.16 -5.46
CA GLU A 229 2.04 -0.52 -5.83
C GLU A 229 3.13 -0.85 -4.81
N LEU A 230 2.81 -0.71 -3.51
CA LEU A 230 3.69 -1.05 -2.40
C LEU A 230 4.22 -2.49 -2.50
N PHE A 231 3.30 -3.45 -2.64
CA PHE A 231 3.66 -4.86 -2.64
C PHE A 231 4.40 -5.28 -3.90
N HIS A 232 3.95 -4.84 -5.08
CA HIS A 232 4.56 -5.23 -6.35
C HIS A 232 5.88 -4.50 -6.61
N TYR A 233 5.89 -3.17 -6.56
CA TYR A 233 7.03 -2.38 -7.06
C TYR A 233 8.08 -2.06 -6.00
N TYR A 234 7.76 -2.21 -4.71
CA TYR A 234 8.71 -1.92 -3.64
C TYR A 234 9.04 -3.16 -2.82
N LEU A 235 8.07 -3.77 -2.16
CA LEU A 235 8.33 -4.88 -1.22
C LEU A 235 8.78 -6.15 -1.94
N TRP A 236 8.12 -6.53 -3.04
CA TRP A 236 8.52 -7.70 -3.82
C TRP A 236 9.92 -7.51 -4.41
N ARG A 237 10.13 -6.42 -5.14
CA ARG A 237 11.42 -6.11 -5.77
C ARG A 237 12.55 -6.01 -4.75
N ALA A 238 12.36 -5.28 -3.64
CA ALA A 238 13.39 -5.15 -2.62
C ALA A 238 13.81 -6.49 -2.01
N ARG A 239 12.90 -7.45 -1.94
CA ARG A 239 13.14 -8.78 -1.37
C ARG A 239 13.70 -9.78 -2.36
N ASN A 240 13.23 -9.75 -3.60
CA ASN A 240 13.49 -10.81 -4.58
C ASN A 240 14.48 -10.42 -5.68
N TRP A 241 14.71 -9.12 -5.95
CA TRP A 241 15.76 -8.69 -6.88
C TRP A 241 17.12 -8.81 -6.20
N THR A 242 17.66 -10.03 -6.23
CA THR A 242 18.90 -10.43 -5.55
C THR A 242 19.83 -11.13 -6.53
N GLY A 243 21.13 -10.92 -6.38
CA GLY A 243 22.14 -11.40 -7.30
C GLY A 243 21.77 -11.09 -8.75
N ASN A 244 21.77 -12.12 -9.58
CA ASN A 244 21.39 -12.01 -10.99
C ASN A 244 19.90 -12.31 -11.24
N GLU A 245 19.15 -12.68 -10.20
CA GLU A 245 17.72 -12.97 -10.26
C GLU A 245 16.93 -11.69 -10.04
N VAL A 246 16.83 -10.90 -11.11
CA VAL A 246 16.09 -9.63 -11.13
C VAL A 246 14.86 -9.79 -12.02
N VAL A 247 13.89 -10.55 -11.52
CA VAL A 247 12.66 -10.92 -12.24
C VAL A 247 11.46 -10.22 -11.62
N GLU A 248 10.53 -9.78 -12.47
CA GLU A 248 9.29 -9.15 -12.03
C GLU A 248 8.33 -10.20 -11.47
N LEU A 249 7.43 -9.78 -10.58
CA LEU A 249 6.40 -10.66 -10.04
C LEU A 249 5.50 -11.17 -11.19
N GLU A 250 5.41 -12.48 -11.36
CA GLU A 250 4.78 -13.10 -12.52
C GLU A 250 3.28 -13.32 -12.33
N SER A 251 2.84 -13.59 -11.10
CA SER A 251 1.46 -13.95 -10.82
C SER A 251 0.92 -13.46 -9.48
N LYS A 252 -0.41 -13.49 -9.37
CA LYS A 252 -1.14 -13.26 -8.12
C LYS A 252 -0.82 -14.32 -7.07
N ASP A 253 -0.70 -15.58 -7.48
CA ASP A 253 -0.42 -16.70 -6.59
C ASP A 253 0.98 -16.59 -5.97
N GLU A 254 1.95 -16.11 -6.75
CA GLU A 254 3.29 -15.85 -6.25
C GLU A 254 3.29 -14.75 -5.16
N MET A 255 2.47 -13.71 -5.33
CA MET A 255 2.30 -12.68 -4.30
C MET A 255 1.69 -13.26 -3.02
N LEU A 256 0.65 -14.09 -3.15
CA LEU A 256 -0.04 -14.72 -2.02
C LEU A 256 0.85 -15.72 -1.30
N SER A 257 1.64 -16.50 -2.04
CA SER A 257 2.56 -17.45 -1.43
C SER A 257 3.65 -16.72 -0.64
N HIS A 258 4.27 -15.68 -1.22
CA HIS A 258 5.40 -14.99 -0.58
C HIS A 258 4.99 -14.13 0.61
N PHE A 259 3.93 -13.34 0.46
CA PHE A 259 3.48 -12.42 1.50
C PHE A 259 2.41 -13.01 2.42
N GLY A 260 1.81 -14.16 2.08
CA GLY A 260 0.81 -14.87 2.89
C GLY A 260 1.32 -16.21 3.40
N GLU A 261 1.34 -17.24 2.57
CA GLU A 261 1.59 -18.63 3.00
C GLU A 261 2.96 -18.82 3.68
N ARG A 262 4.02 -18.21 3.13
CA ARG A 262 5.40 -18.30 3.65
C ARG A 262 5.65 -17.46 4.90
N THR A 263 4.68 -16.68 5.36
CA THR A 263 4.80 -15.90 6.61
C THR A 263 4.90 -16.81 7.82
N LYS A 264 5.69 -16.38 8.82
CA LYS A 264 5.97 -17.14 10.04
C LYS A 264 4.81 -17.03 11.01
N ILE A 265 4.34 -18.17 11.49
CA ILE A 265 3.34 -18.24 12.57
C ILE A 265 4.05 -17.84 13.86
N THR A 266 3.49 -16.85 14.56
CA THR A 266 3.98 -16.31 15.83
C THR A 266 2.85 -16.30 16.85
N LYS A 267 3.17 -16.02 18.13
CA LYS A 267 2.11 -15.77 19.11
C LYS A 267 1.30 -14.53 18.71
N LEU A 268 0.04 -14.49 19.12
CA LEU A 268 -0.83 -13.36 18.78
C LEU A 268 -0.21 -12.03 19.23
N GLY A 269 -0.11 -11.08 18.30
CA GLY A 269 0.50 -9.77 18.55
C GLY A 269 2.04 -9.73 18.57
N GLU A 270 2.71 -10.88 18.47
CA GLU A 270 4.17 -10.97 18.48
C GLU A 270 4.77 -10.80 17.07
N VAL A 271 5.84 -10.01 16.98
CA VAL A 271 6.65 -9.87 15.77
C VAL A 271 8.08 -10.30 16.07
N ILE A 272 8.55 -11.33 15.37
CA ILE A 272 9.93 -11.81 15.52
C ILE A 272 10.89 -10.78 14.90
N LEU A 273 11.90 -10.39 15.66
CA LEU A 273 12.97 -9.50 15.22
C LEU A 273 14.20 -10.31 14.81
N TYR A 274 14.81 -9.92 13.69
CA TYR A 274 16.06 -10.48 13.19
C TYR A 274 17.12 -9.39 13.13
N PRO A 275 18.42 -9.71 13.31
CA PRO A 275 19.48 -8.71 13.24
C PRO A 275 19.39 -7.86 11.97
N ALA A 276 19.25 -6.55 12.16
CA ALA A 276 19.09 -5.56 11.12
C ALA A 276 19.69 -4.22 11.58
N GLY A 277 19.86 -3.27 10.65
CA GLY A 277 20.36 -1.94 10.99
C GLY A 277 19.50 -1.21 12.03
N ALA A 278 18.17 -1.41 11.96
CA ALA A 278 17.22 -0.74 12.83
C ALA A 278 17.11 -1.32 14.26
N ASN A 279 17.75 -2.46 14.57
CA ASN A 279 17.63 -3.13 15.88
C ASN A 279 18.96 -3.59 16.48
N GLN A 280 20.01 -2.81 16.22
CA GLN A 280 21.31 -3.04 16.84
C GLN A 280 21.23 -2.90 18.37
N TRP A 281 22.03 -3.70 19.09
CA TRP A 281 22.10 -3.65 20.56
C TRP A 281 23.14 -2.64 21.05
N GLY A 282 24.31 -2.57 20.40
CA GLY A 282 25.40 -1.65 20.75
C GLY A 282 25.75 -0.70 19.61
N GLN A 283 26.03 0.57 19.94
CA GLN A 283 26.41 1.61 18.99
C GLN A 283 27.93 1.82 18.90
N SER A 284 28.64 1.79 20.03
CA SER A 284 30.11 1.97 20.05
C SER A 284 30.75 1.31 21.27
N LEU A 285 31.98 0.85 21.13
CA LEU A 285 32.83 0.35 22.21
C LEU A 285 33.94 1.38 22.47
N ARG A 286 34.05 1.90 23.69
CA ARG A 286 35.09 2.86 24.08
C ARG A 286 36.09 2.20 25.02
N LEU A 287 37.37 2.41 24.75
CA LEU A 287 38.48 2.04 25.63
C LEU A 287 38.88 3.27 26.45
N THR A 288 38.95 3.14 27.77
CA THR A 288 39.47 4.21 28.63
C THR A 288 40.98 4.16 28.74
N HIS A 289 41.59 5.23 29.26
CA HIS A 289 43.02 5.27 29.58
C HIS A 289 43.42 4.22 30.64
N ASN A 290 42.46 3.69 31.40
CA ASN A 290 42.66 2.62 32.38
C ASN A 290 42.51 1.21 31.78
N ASN A 291 42.39 1.10 30.46
CA ASN A 291 42.19 -0.17 29.75
C ASN A 291 40.85 -0.87 30.05
N ASP A 292 39.83 -0.09 30.44
CA ASP A 292 38.46 -0.58 30.64
C ASP A 292 37.62 -0.39 29.37
N PHE A 293 36.70 -1.32 29.14
CA PHE A 293 35.81 -1.32 27.98
C PHE A 293 34.39 -0.88 28.36
N TYR A 294 33.84 0.10 27.64
CA TYR A 294 32.46 0.56 27.82
C TYR A 294 31.68 0.43 26.52
N LEU A 295 30.63 -0.40 26.54
CA LEU A 295 29.66 -0.49 25.46
C LEU A 295 28.63 0.63 25.62
N THR A 296 28.48 1.46 24.59
CA THR A 296 27.35 2.38 24.47
C THR A 296 26.21 1.61 23.81
N PRO A 297 25.06 1.37 24.49
CA PRO A 297 23.92 0.73 23.87
C PRO A 297 23.35 1.63 22.76
N ALA A 298 22.75 1.02 21.74
CA ALA A 298 22.08 1.78 20.70
C ALA A 298 20.86 2.50 21.28
N SER A 299 20.70 3.79 20.98
CA SER A 299 19.49 4.54 21.33
C SER A 299 18.35 4.09 20.44
N GLN A 300 17.37 3.38 21.01
CA GLN A 300 16.19 2.97 20.29
C GLN A 300 15.11 4.05 20.45
N GLN A 301 14.85 4.77 19.36
CA GLN A 301 13.73 5.73 19.31
C GLN A 301 12.42 4.96 19.06
N PHE A 302 11.88 4.36 20.11
CA PHE A 302 10.52 3.82 20.05
C PHE A 302 9.52 4.96 20.24
N GLY A 303 9.05 5.55 19.14
CA GLY A 303 8.19 6.72 19.19
C GLY A 303 7.38 7.00 17.92
N VAL A 304 6.06 6.79 18.03
CA VAL A 304 4.90 7.24 17.22
C VAL A 304 4.86 6.89 15.72
N GLN A 305 5.96 6.90 14.98
CA GLN A 305 5.94 6.69 13.52
C GLN A 305 6.32 5.26 13.12
N SER A 306 5.40 4.58 12.44
CA SER A 306 5.55 3.19 11.97
C SER A 306 6.77 2.96 11.05
N ALA A 307 7.34 4.01 10.43
CA ALA A 307 8.53 3.92 9.59
C ALA A 307 9.80 3.45 10.33
N TYR A 308 9.87 3.66 11.66
CA TYR A 308 11.05 3.32 12.46
C TYR A 308 10.91 1.99 13.21
N LEU A 309 9.94 1.15 12.82
CA LEU A 309 9.78 -0.17 13.42
C LEU A 309 11.07 -1.02 13.22
N PRO A 310 11.48 -1.79 14.25
CA PRO A 310 12.84 -2.29 14.42
C PRO A 310 13.14 -3.57 13.61
N PHE A 311 12.52 -3.76 12.45
CA PHE A 311 12.52 -5.05 11.78
C PHE A 311 12.85 -4.86 10.28
N GLY A 312 13.69 -5.71 9.70
CA GLY A 312 14.36 -5.44 8.40
C GLY A 312 13.53 -5.79 7.16
N LEU A 313 13.80 -5.13 6.03
CA LEU A 313 13.03 -5.25 4.79
C LEU A 313 13.12 -6.63 4.15
N ARG A 314 14.24 -7.35 4.36
CA ARG A 314 14.44 -8.71 3.85
C ARG A 314 14.24 -9.80 4.89
N GLN A 315 13.89 -9.44 6.13
CA GLN A 315 13.67 -10.44 7.17
C GLN A 315 12.39 -11.26 6.89
N PRO A 316 12.21 -12.43 7.53
CA PRO A 316 10.94 -13.16 7.53
C PRO A 316 9.76 -12.34 8.08
N ILE A 317 8.61 -12.36 7.41
CA ILE A 317 7.42 -11.62 7.83
C ILE A 317 6.63 -12.48 8.83
N SER A 318 6.25 -11.89 9.98
CA SER A 318 5.36 -12.53 10.95
C SER A 318 3.91 -12.43 10.49
N ARG A 319 3.16 -13.53 10.59
CA ARG A 319 1.77 -13.63 10.12
C ARG A 319 0.82 -12.81 11.01
N GLY A 320 -0.23 -12.25 10.42
CA GLY A 320 -1.25 -11.51 11.16
C GLY A 320 -0.79 -10.09 11.46
N VAL A 321 -0.73 -9.71 12.74
CA VAL A 321 -0.36 -8.36 13.18
C VAL A 321 0.99 -7.90 12.58
N GLY A 322 1.97 -8.80 12.51
CA GLY A 322 3.29 -8.50 11.95
C GLY A 322 3.28 -8.10 10.48
N PHE A 323 2.38 -8.66 9.68
CA PHE A 323 2.22 -8.31 8.27
C PHE A 323 1.69 -6.88 8.12
N PHE A 324 0.71 -6.48 8.92
CA PHE A 324 0.15 -5.13 8.87
C PHE A 324 1.16 -4.08 9.32
N LEU A 325 1.91 -4.36 10.39
CA LEU A 325 3.02 -3.51 10.83
C LEU A 325 4.10 -3.39 9.76
N TYR A 326 4.42 -4.50 9.08
CA TYR A 326 5.40 -4.53 7.99
C TYR A 326 4.96 -3.67 6.81
N ALA A 327 3.72 -3.83 6.33
CA ALA A 327 3.18 -3.02 5.24
C ALA A 327 3.15 -1.52 5.60
N GLU A 328 2.69 -1.20 6.81
CA GLU A 328 2.62 0.18 7.28
C GLU A 328 4.00 0.83 7.40
N LYS A 329 4.99 0.12 7.93
CA LYS A 329 6.37 0.62 8.03
C LYS A 329 6.86 1.17 6.70
N TYR A 330 6.82 0.35 5.65
CA TYR A 330 7.39 0.72 4.36
C TYR A 330 6.52 1.70 3.59
N ALA A 331 5.20 1.66 3.75
CA ALA A 331 4.31 2.67 3.20
C ALA A 331 4.60 4.06 3.80
N VAL A 332 4.75 4.14 5.12
CA VAL A 332 5.08 5.40 5.81
C VAL A 332 6.51 5.84 5.50
N MET A 333 7.48 4.92 5.41
CA MET A 333 8.87 5.24 5.05
C MET A 333 8.97 5.85 3.65
N LEU A 334 8.34 5.26 2.63
CA LEU A 334 8.28 5.84 1.28
C LEU A 334 7.63 7.23 1.29
N SER A 335 6.56 7.38 2.06
CA SER A 335 5.86 8.66 2.23
C SER A 335 6.77 9.72 2.84
N LEU A 336 7.56 9.37 3.86
CA LEU A 336 8.55 10.25 4.48
C LEU A 336 9.71 10.58 3.54
N LEU A 337 10.19 9.63 2.75
CA LEU A 337 11.32 9.86 1.84
C LEU A 337 10.97 10.82 0.69
N LEU A 338 9.70 10.87 0.27
CA LEU A 338 9.32 11.51 -1.00
C LEU A 338 8.25 12.60 -0.88
N TYR A 339 7.30 12.49 0.06
CA TYR A 339 6.04 13.24 0.00
C TYR A 339 5.69 14.02 1.27
N LYS A 340 6.12 13.56 2.45
CA LYS A 340 5.79 14.17 3.75
C LYS A 340 6.96 14.99 4.28
N PRO A 341 6.71 16.19 4.83
CA PRO A 341 7.78 16.99 5.41
C PRO A 341 8.43 16.22 6.57
N SER A 342 9.76 16.13 6.53
CA SER A 342 10.57 15.52 7.59
C SER A 342 11.28 16.59 8.41
N ARG A 343 11.62 16.31 9.67
CA ARG A 343 12.54 17.14 10.47
C ARG A 343 14.01 16.79 10.20
N ASP A 344 14.25 15.66 9.56
CA ASP A 344 15.59 15.20 9.21
C ASP A 344 16.11 15.96 8.00
N LEU A 345 17.29 16.59 8.16
CA LEU A 345 17.96 17.39 7.13
C LEU A 345 18.32 16.56 5.89
N GLU A 346 18.77 15.32 6.08
CA GLU A 346 19.14 14.43 4.98
C GLU A 346 17.91 14.11 4.14
N ILE A 347 16.78 13.79 4.80
CA ILE A 347 15.52 13.52 4.11
C ILE A 347 15.02 14.77 3.38
N GLN A 348 15.09 15.96 3.99
CA GLN A 348 14.70 17.21 3.33
C GLN A 348 15.54 17.48 2.07
N ALA A 349 16.86 17.31 2.17
CA ALA A 349 17.75 17.50 1.03
C ALA A 349 17.49 16.47 -0.09
N VAL A 350 17.19 15.22 0.25
CA VAL A 350 16.79 14.19 -0.72
C VAL A 350 15.45 14.52 -1.37
N GLN A 351 14.45 14.98 -0.62
CA GLN A 351 13.17 15.41 -1.18
C GLN A 351 13.35 16.56 -2.18
N GLN A 352 14.20 17.53 -1.84
CA GLN A 352 14.52 18.63 -2.74
C GLN A 352 15.20 18.12 -4.02
N PHE A 353 16.26 17.33 -3.89
CA PHE A 353 16.96 16.77 -5.05
C PHE A 353 16.06 15.86 -5.90
N TYR A 354 15.20 15.08 -5.25
CA TYR A 354 14.24 14.21 -5.93
C TYR A 354 13.29 15.02 -6.80
N ASN A 355 12.72 16.10 -6.26
CA ASN A 355 11.80 16.97 -6.98
C ASN A 355 12.49 17.80 -8.07
N ASP A 356 13.69 18.29 -7.80
CA ASP A 356 14.43 19.16 -8.73
C ASP A 356 15.04 18.37 -9.89
N VAL A 357 15.54 17.15 -9.63
CA VAL A 357 16.35 16.37 -10.58
C VAL A 357 15.70 15.03 -10.92
N VAL A 358 15.44 14.16 -9.96
CA VAL A 358 15.01 12.78 -10.22
C VAL A 358 13.68 12.73 -10.97
N LYS A 359 12.75 13.65 -10.71
CA LYS A 359 11.47 13.77 -11.43
C LYS A 359 11.60 14.05 -12.94
N THR A 360 12.77 14.48 -13.40
CA THR A 360 13.04 14.66 -14.84
C THR A 360 13.38 13.35 -15.55
N LEU A 361 13.73 12.29 -14.81
CA LEU A 361 14.04 10.97 -15.34
C LEU A 361 12.77 10.22 -15.81
N SER A 362 12.95 9.13 -16.56
CA SER A 362 11.84 8.25 -16.93
C SER A 362 11.23 7.57 -15.70
N ASN A 363 9.95 7.21 -15.77
CA ASN A 363 9.25 6.52 -14.67
C ASN A 363 9.96 5.24 -14.21
N TYR A 364 10.63 4.52 -15.12
CA TYR A 364 11.43 3.34 -14.81
C TYR A 364 12.65 3.66 -13.92
N LEU A 365 13.39 4.73 -14.24
CA LEU A 365 14.55 5.15 -13.44
C LEU A 365 14.11 5.80 -12.12
N GLN A 366 13.02 6.57 -12.13
CA GLN A 366 12.42 7.08 -10.90
C GLN A 366 12.04 5.92 -9.95
N SER A 367 11.38 4.88 -10.47
CA SER A 367 11.02 3.69 -9.69
C SER A 367 12.25 3.01 -9.08
N LEU A 368 13.34 2.87 -9.86
CA LEU A 368 14.60 2.33 -9.37
C LEU A 368 15.22 3.19 -8.25
N VAL A 369 15.24 4.52 -8.41
CA VAL A 369 15.75 5.43 -7.37
C VAL A 369 14.93 5.27 -6.08
N ARG A 370 13.60 5.31 -6.17
CA ARG A 370 12.73 5.14 -4.99
C ARG A 370 12.95 3.80 -4.30
N LEU A 371 13.13 2.72 -5.07
CA LEU A 371 13.46 1.39 -4.54
C LEU A 371 14.81 1.39 -3.81
N CYS A 372 15.85 1.97 -4.41
CA CYS A 372 17.17 2.04 -3.79
C CYS A 372 17.17 2.90 -2.52
N LEU A 373 16.44 4.02 -2.51
CA LEU A 373 16.24 4.86 -1.32
C LEU A 373 15.54 4.10 -0.20
N LEU A 374 14.51 3.31 -0.51
CA LEU A 374 13.81 2.47 0.47
C LEU A 374 14.76 1.45 1.12
N VAL A 375 15.51 0.71 0.30
CA VAL A 375 16.46 -0.32 0.80
C VAL A 375 17.59 0.33 1.60
N TYR A 376 18.09 1.49 1.17
CA TYR A 376 19.12 2.24 1.89
C TYR A 376 18.62 2.72 3.25
N CYS A 377 17.46 3.38 3.28
CA CYS A 377 16.92 3.94 4.50
C CYS A 377 16.54 2.86 5.52
N ASP A 378 16.08 1.68 5.07
CA ASP A 378 15.83 0.54 5.96
C ASP A 378 17.13 0.02 6.62
N ARG A 379 18.25 0.01 5.87
CA ARG A 379 19.52 -0.54 6.36
C ARG A 379 20.37 0.43 7.16
N LEU A 380 20.50 1.67 6.71
CA LEU A 380 21.43 2.68 7.23
C LEU A 380 20.74 3.90 7.83
N GLY A 381 19.40 3.98 7.74
CA GLY A 381 18.65 5.16 8.16
C GLY A 381 18.90 6.36 7.24
N SER A 382 18.85 7.55 7.81
CA SER A 382 19.07 8.82 7.09
C SER A 382 20.55 9.20 6.96
N ASN A 383 21.46 8.53 7.67
CA ASN A 383 22.88 8.88 7.66
C ASN A 383 23.48 8.72 6.26
N GLY A 384 24.00 9.81 5.69
CA GLY A 384 24.61 9.83 4.36
C GLY A 384 23.61 9.62 3.22
N LEU A 385 22.31 9.74 3.48
CA LEU A 385 21.26 9.47 2.50
C LEU A 385 21.35 10.41 1.28
N LEU A 386 21.62 11.71 1.48
CA LEU A 386 21.81 12.64 0.38
C LEU A 386 23.01 12.25 -0.48
N ARG A 387 24.15 11.98 0.17
CA ARG A 387 25.40 11.60 -0.50
C ARG A 387 25.20 10.34 -1.35
N PHE A 388 24.56 9.31 -0.80
CA PHE A 388 24.15 8.12 -1.54
C PHE A 388 23.26 8.48 -2.74
N THR A 389 22.25 9.33 -2.54
CA THR A 389 21.30 9.73 -3.59
C THR A 389 22.00 10.42 -4.76
N LEU A 390 22.93 11.33 -4.48
CA LEU A 390 23.67 12.06 -5.52
C LEU A 390 24.59 11.12 -6.33
N TRP A 391 25.25 10.16 -5.66
CA TRP A 391 26.08 9.15 -6.33
C TRP A 391 25.25 8.14 -7.13
N LEU A 392 24.09 7.75 -6.61
CA LEU A 392 23.14 6.90 -7.32
C LEU A 392 22.63 7.60 -8.59
N ASP A 393 22.22 8.86 -8.48
CA ASP A 393 21.82 9.67 -9.64
C ASP A 393 22.99 9.88 -10.60
N HIS A 394 24.23 10.07 -10.13
CA HIS A 394 25.37 10.17 -11.04
C HIS A 394 25.48 8.93 -11.94
N ARG A 395 25.31 7.72 -11.38
CA ARG A 395 25.34 6.49 -12.17
C ARG A 395 24.12 6.32 -13.08
N ILE A 396 22.92 6.62 -12.58
CA ILE A 396 21.66 6.54 -13.36
C ILE A 396 21.60 7.59 -14.47
N GLY A 397 22.11 8.79 -14.19
CA GLY A 397 22.21 9.89 -15.13
C GLY A 397 23.14 9.58 -16.28
N GLY A 398 24.24 8.86 -16.03
CA GLY A 398 25.07 8.30 -17.10
C GLY A 398 24.25 7.44 -18.08
N ILE A 399 23.32 6.61 -17.59
CA ILE A 399 22.42 5.83 -18.44
C ILE A 399 21.47 6.75 -19.23
N ARG A 400 20.86 7.73 -18.56
CA ARG A 400 19.95 8.69 -19.19
C ARG A 400 20.62 9.51 -20.29
N LEU A 401 21.87 9.91 -20.10
CA LEU A 401 22.65 10.64 -21.10
C LEU A 401 23.13 9.74 -22.24
N SER A 402 23.34 8.45 -21.99
CA SER A 402 23.82 7.51 -23.02
C SER A 402 22.70 6.93 -23.90
N GLN A 403 21.47 6.91 -23.41
CA GLN A 403 20.34 6.28 -24.11
C GLN A 403 19.29 7.34 -24.43
N ASP A 404 18.72 7.31 -25.63
CA ASP A 404 17.63 8.21 -26.04
C ASP A 404 16.25 7.74 -25.53
N ASP A 405 16.07 6.42 -25.44
CA ASP A 405 14.86 5.79 -24.92
C ASP A 405 15.19 4.86 -23.75
N ILE A 406 14.39 4.91 -22.69
CA ILE A 406 14.58 4.10 -21.47
C ILE A 406 13.41 3.15 -21.35
N ARG A 407 13.70 1.86 -21.40
CA ARG A 407 12.71 0.79 -21.36
C ARG A 407 12.60 0.15 -19.98
N ARG A 408 11.60 -0.72 -19.82
CA ARG A 408 11.34 -1.46 -18.57
C ARG A 408 12.51 -2.35 -18.16
N GLU A 409 13.29 -2.83 -19.12
CA GLU A 409 14.44 -3.71 -18.88
C GLU A 409 15.66 -2.95 -18.35
N THR A 410 15.71 -1.62 -18.48
CA THR A 410 16.89 -0.82 -18.12
C THR A 410 17.22 -0.93 -16.61
N PRO A 411 16.27 -0.75 -15.67
CA PRO A 411 16.53 -1.00 -14.25
C PRO A 411 16.95 -2.44 -13.93
N ILE A 412 16.38 -3.42 -14.65
CA ILE A 412 16.68 -4.84 -14.45
C ILE A 412 18.14 -5.12 -14.79
N LYS A 413 18.59 -4.69 -15.98
CA LYS A 413 19.98 -4.81 -16.43
C LYS A 413 20.94 -4.07 -15.51
N PHE A 414 20.56 -2.87 -15.05
CA PHE A 414 21.38 -2.09 -14.12
C PHE A 414 21.70 -2.84 -12.82
N LEU A 415 20.74 -3.62 -12.30
CA LEU A 415 20.93 -4.39 -11.07
C LEU A 415 21.59 -5.75 -11.30
N ARG A 416 21.28 -6.41 -12.43
CA ARG A 416 21.71 -7.78 -12.75
C ARG A 416 23.09 -7.88 -13.37
N ASP A 417 23.41 -7.00 -14.31
CA ASP A 417 24.60 -7.16 -15.16
C ASP A 417 25.93 -6.87 -14.41
N PRO A 418 26.00 -5.98 -13.40
CA PRO A 418 27.20 -5.85 -12.57
C PRO A 418 27.52 -7.11 -11.75
N LYS A 419 28.80 -7.30 -11.38
CA LYS A 419 29.25 -8.45 -10.58
C LYS A 419 28.52 -8.64 -9.24
N ARG A 420 28.04 -7.54 -8.66
CA ARG A 420 27.24 -7.53 -7.43
C ARG A 420 26.00 -6.69 -7.68
N ASN A 421 24.87 -7.15 -7.18
CA ASN A 421 23.61 -6.42 -7.25
C ASN A 421 23.63 -5.25 -6.27
N LEU A 422 23.24 -4.05 -6.73
CA LEU A 422 23.23 -2.85 -5.88
C LEU A 422 22.34 -3.01 -4.63
N LEU A 423 21.16 -3.64 -4.76
CA LEU A 423 20.26 -3.81 -3.61
C LEU A 423 20.86 -4.71 -2.55
N ASP A 424 21.64 -5.73 -2.96
CA ASP A 424 22.34 -6.62 -2.02
C ASP A 424 23.51 -5.90 -1.35
N VAL A 425 24.25 -5.08 -2.12
CA VAL A 425 25.32 -4.23 -1.57
C VAL A 425 24.73 -3.29 -0.52
N ILE A 426 23.61 -2.63 -0.81
CA ILE A 426 22.93 -1.76 0.15
C ILE A 426 22.47 -2.57 1.37
N ALA A 427 21.77 -3.70 1.18
CA ALA A 427 21.23 -4.49 2.27
C ALA A 427 22.30 -5.05 3.23
N SER A 428 23.51 -5.26 2.74
CA SER A 428 24.65 -5.76 3.52
C SER A 428 25.62 -4.67 4.01
N ALA A 429 25.44 -3.42 3.56
CA ALA A 429 26.33 -2.30 3.92
C ALA A 429 26.34 -2.02 5.41
N TYR A 430 27.51 -1.68 5.96
CA TYR A 430 27.67 -1.18 7.32
C TYR A 430 27.73 0.35 7.34
N GLN A 431 28.27 0.95 6.28
CA GLN A 431 28.41 2.39 6.12
C GLN A 431 27.99 2.85 4.71
N CYS A 432 27.74 4.15 4.57
CA CYS A 432 27.42 4.76 3.28
C CYS A 432 28.54 4.54 2.24
N ASP A 433 29.80 4.56 2.67
CA ASP A 433 30.97 4.40 1.80
C ASP A 433 30.99 3.03 1.10
N ASP A 434 30.54 1.94 1.76
CA ASP A 434 30.45 0.61 1.14
C ASP A 434 29.62 0.63 -0.16
N VAL A 435 28.53 1.41 -0.14
CA VAL A 435 27.61 1.56 -1.28
C VAL A 435 28.19 2.50 -2.33
N ILE A 436 28.78 3.62 -1.89
CA ILE A 436 29.38 4.61 -2.79
C ILE A 436 30.57 4.02 -3.54
N ASP A 437 31.42 3.25 -2.88
CA ASP A 437 32.56 2.58 -3.50
C ASP A 437 32.10 1.60 -4.58
N PHE A 438 31.02 0.87 -4.34
CA PHE A 438 30.38 0.06 -5.39
C PHE A 438 29.86 0.93 -6.54
N LEU A 439 29.22 2.06 -6.26
CA LEU A 439 28.72 2.97 -7.30
C LEU A 439 29.85 3.52 -8.17
N LYS A 440 30.99 3.87 -7.58
CA LYS A 440 32.19 4.41 -8.24
C LYS A 440 32.96 3.40 -9.10
N GLN A 441 32.71 2.10 -8.98
CA GLN A 441 33.38 1.07 -9.81
C GLN A 441 33.12 1.25 -11.32
N VAL A 442 32.03 1.92 -11.69
CA VAL A 442 31.74 2.29 -13.07
C VAL A 442 31.82 3.79 -13.19
N ASP A 443 32.91 4.26 -13.76
CA ASP A 443 33.11 5.68 -14.04
C ASP A 443 32.28 6.11 -15.25
N VAL A 444 31.32 7.00 -15.01
CA VAL A 444 30.48 7.61 -16.03
C VAL A 444 30.85 9.07 -16.29
N SER A 445 31.93 9.58 -15.70
CA SER A 445 32.37 10.98 -15.84
C SER A 445 32.58 11.35 -17.31
N LYS A 446 33.15 10.43 -18.12
CA LYS A 446 33.32 10.63 -19.56
C LYS A 446 32.00 10.86 -20.30
N THR A 447 30.91 10.20 -19.87
CA THR A 447 29.58 10.41 -20.45
C THR A 447 29.06 11.81 -20.17
N TYR A 448 29.34 12.36 -18.98
CA TYR A 448 28.98 13.74 -18.65
C TYR A 448 29.79 14.73 -19.48
N SER A 449 31.10 14.51 -19.63
CA SER A 449 31.98 15.33 -20.48
C SER A 449 31.60 15.26 -21.96
N SER A 450 31.31 14.07 -22.52
CA SER A 450 30.94 13.97 -23.94
C SER A 450 29.60 14.63 -24.28
N ASN A 451 28.79 14.96 -23.27
CA ASN A 451 27.48 15.60 -23.40
C ASN A 451 27.49 17.08 -22.99
N GLU A 452 28.65 17.76 -22.96
CA GLU A 452 28.76 19.20 -22.68
C GLU A 452 27.85 20.08 -23.57
N GLY A 453 27.64 19.67 -24.82
CA GLY A 453 26.91 20.46 -25.82
C GLY A 453 25.46 20.77 -25.45
N TRP A 454 24.84 20.04 -24.53
CA TRP A 454 23.42 20.21 -24.24
C TRP A 454 23.11 21.54 -23.57
N VAL A 455 23.96 22.10 -22.70
CA VAL A 455 23.70 23.40 -22.02
C VAL A 455 23.66 24.56 -23.03
N LYS A 456 24.52 24.52 -24.06
CA LYS A 456 24.57 25.54 -25.13
C LYS A 456 23.58 25.27 -26.28
N HIS A 457 23.04 24.05 -26.38
CA HIS A 457 22.08 23.62 -27.39
C HIS A 457 20.63 23.43 -26.87
N ILE A 458 20.30 23.88 -25.64
CA ILE A 458 18.92 23.92 -25.14
C ILE A 458 18.10 24.90 -26.00
N LYS A 459 17.57 24.42 -27.12
CA LYS A 459 16.75 25.24 -28.03
C LYS A 459 15.31 25.39 -27.54
N SER A 460 14.79 24.45 -26.73
CA SER A 460 13.38 24.49 -26.29
C SER A 460 13.01 23.68 -25.03
N ASN A 461 13.95 22.96 -24.39
CA ASN A 461 13.66 22.08 -23.25
C ASN A 461 12.65 20.94 -23.58
N ARG A 462 12.61 20.54 -24.86
CA ARG A 462 11.64 19.56 -25.38
C ARG A 462 12.10 18.12 -25.16
N ARG A 463 13.40 17.84 -25.22
CA ARG A 463 13.93 16.48 -25.06
C ARG A 463 14.09 16.11 -23.59
N VAL A 464 13.87 14.85 -23.24
CA VAL A 464 13.98 14.36 -21.85
C VAL A 464 15.42 14.50 -21.32
N GLN A 465 16.43 14.32 -22.19
CA GLN A 465 17.83 14.56 -21.86
C GLN A 465 18.12 16.04 -21.54
N GLU A 466 17.55 17.00 -22.30
CA GLU A 466 17.69 18.45 -22.02
C GLU A 466 17.19 18.78 -20.62
N ARG A 467 16.01 18.26 -20.27
CA ARG A 467 15.39 18.52 -18.97
C ARG A 467 16.25 18.00 -17.83
N TYR A 468 16.80 16.80 -17.97
CA TYR A 468 17.70 16.22 -16.98
C TYR A 468 18.99 17.04 -16.85
N VAL A 469 19.63 17.41 -17.96
CA VAL A 469 20.85 18.23 -17.96
C VAL A 469 20.61 19.60 -17.33
N ALA A 470 19.52 20.27 -17.69
CA ALA A 470 19.15 21.57 -17.12
C ALA A 470 18.90 21.48 -15.61
N ALA A 471 18.24 20.42 -15.14
CA ALA A 471 18.02 20.18 -13.73
C ALA A 471 19.32 19.95 -12.96
N ILE A 472 20.24 19.15 -13.52
CA ILE A 472 21.58 18.92 -12.95
C ILE A 472 22.38 20.23 -12.89
N ALA A 473 22.47 20.96 -14.00
CA ALA A 473 23.20 22.23 -14.06
C ALA A 473 22.69 23.23 -13.01
N LYS A 474 21.37 23.33 -12.87
CA LYS A 474 20.71 24.17 -11.86
C LYS A 474 21.01 23.71 -10.43
N TYR A 475 20.91 22.41 -10.14
CA TYR A 475 21.11 21.89 -8.79
C TYR A 475 22.55 22.05 -8.31
N TYR A 476 23.52 21.68 -9.15
CA TYR A 476 24.96 21.77 -8.84
C TYR A 476 25.53 23.18 -9.04
N ARG A 477 24.77 24.11 -9.64
CA ARG A 477 25.21 25.48 -9.99
C ARG A 477 26.46 25.47 -10.87
N ILE A 478 26.43 24.63 -11.90
CA ILE A 478 27.53 24.46 -12.86
C ILE A 478 27.10 24.93 -14.25
N GLU A 479 28.06 25.47 -14.99
CA GLU A 479 27.83 25.94 -16.37
C GLU A 479 28.13 24.85 -17.41
N SER A 480 28.97 23.88 -17.04
CA SER A 480 29.26 22.69 -17.84
C SER A 480 29.13 21.41 -17.00
N LEU A 481 28.68 20.34 -17.65
CA LEU A 481 28.63 19.00 -17.05
C LEU A 481 30.02 18.43 -16.74
N GLU A 482 31.09 18.89 -17.40
CA GLU A 482 32.48 18.53 -17.03
C GLU A 482 32.82 18.93 -15.59
N GLN A 483 32.18 19.99 -15.08
CA GLN A 483 32.38 20.45 -13.72
C GLN A 483 31.72 19.52 -12.69
N LYS A 484 30.86 18.58 -13.10
CA LYS A 484 30.21 17.59 -12.23
C LYS A 484 31.17 16.44 -11.87
N THR A 485 32.31 16.78 -11.27
CA THR A 485 33.32 15.83 -10.78
C THR A 485 32.89 15.19 -9.46
N ALA A 486 33.63 14.16 -9.02
CA ALA A 486 33.47 13.58 -7.69
C ALA A 486 33.52 14.65 -6.57
N GLU A 487 34.46 15.58 -6.65
CA GLU A 487 34.60 16.70 -5.70
C GLU A 487 33.39 17.66 -5.75
N CYS A 488 32.78 17.86 -6.92
CA CYS A 488 31.55 18.65 -7.04
C CYS A 488 30.38 17.99 -6.30
N ILE A 489 30.25 16.67 -6.42
CA ILE A 489 29.23 15.90 -5.71
C ILE A 489 29.42 16.02 -4.20
N GLU A 490 30.62 15.75 -3.69
CA GLU A 490 30.90 15.80 -2.25
C GLU A 490 30.70 17.21 -1.67
N ARG A 491 31.20 18.26 -2.35
CA ARG A 491 30.97 19.66 -1.92
C ARG A 491 29.49 20.05 -1.90
N SER A 492 28.70 19.48 -2.81
CA SER A 492 27.26 19.75 -2.87
C SER A 492 26.53 19.16 -1.65
N VAL A 493 26.93 17.97 -1.18
CA VAL A 493 26.38 17.39 0.06
C VAL A 493 26.62 18.33 1.25
N GLU A 494 27.87 18.75 1.44
CA GLU A 494 28.25 19.64 2.55
C GLU A 494 27.50 20.97 2.50
N SER A 495 27.41 21.58 1.32
CA SER A 495 26.73 22.86 1.10
C SER A 495 25.24 22.77 1.40
N GLN A 496 24.54 21.73 0.92
CA GLN A 496 23.10 21.58 1.10
C GLN A 496 22.73 21.35 2.57
N LEU A 497 23.43 20.45 3.26
CA LEU A 497 23.19 20.18 4.67
C LEU A 497 23.53 21.38 5.56
N SER A 498 24.61 22.11 5.25
CA SER A 498 25.00 23.33 5.96
C SER A 498 23.99 24.47 5.77
N ASN A 499 23.47 24.65 4.55
CA ASN A 499 22.51 25.70 4.24
C ASN A 499 21.16 25.45 4.94
N GLN A 500 20.68 24.21 4.96
CA GLN A 500 19.45 23.86 5.68
C GLN A 500 19.60 24.05 7.19
N LYS A 501 20.76 23.67 7.77
CA LYS A 501 21.06 23.93 9.18
C LYS A 501 20.99 25.43 9.52
N LYS A 502 21.62 26.28 8.68
CA LYS A 502 21.56 27.75 8.84
C LYS A 502 20.14 28.33 8.73
N GLN A 503 19.30 27.78 7.83
CA GLN A 503 17.89 28.21 7.69
C GLN A 503 17.03 27.81 8.89
N ILE A 504 17.31 26.67 9.52
CA ILE A 504 16.63 26.25 10.75
C ILE A 504 17.06 27.17 11.90
N ASP A 505 18.36 27.41 12.06
CA ASP A 505 18.89 28.27 13.13
C ASP A 505 18.40 29.72 13.01
N SER A 506 18.23 30.26 11.79
CA SER A 506 17.68 31.60 11.58
C SER A 506 16.19 31.70 11.90
N ARG A 507 15.40 30.65 11.63
CA ARG A 507 13.98 30.57 12.02
C ARG A 507 13.81 30.50 13.54
N PHE A 508 14.69 29.79 14.25
CA PHE A 508 14.67 29.75 15.71
C PHE A 508 15.11 31.07 16.36
N LYS A 509 16.06 31.81 15.76
CA LYS A 509 16.43 33.16 16.23
C LYS A 509 15.35 34.21 15.96
N GLY A 510 14.57 34.08 14.88
CA GLY A 510 13.43 34.96 14.61
C GLY A 510 12.23 34.75 15.55
N ALA A 511 12.03 33.53 16.04
CA ALA A 511 10.94 33.19 16.97
C ALA A 511 11.27 33.54 18.45
N ALA A 512 12.52 33.85 18.78
CA ALA A 512 12.94 34.30 20.11
C ALA A 512 12.91 35.83 20.29
N HIS A 513 12.55 36.57 19.23
CA HIS A 513 12.42 38.04 19.24
C HIS A 513 10.98 38.52 19.02
N VAL A 514 10.00 37.64 19.21
CA VAL A 514 8.56 37.94 19.33
C VAL A 514 8.10 37.36 20.65
#